data_AF-A0A2V8LAH4-F1
#
_entry.id   AF-A0A2V8LAH4-F1
#
_cell.length_a   1.000
_cell.length_b   1.000
_cell.length_c   1.000
_cell.angle_alpha   90.00
_cell.angle_beta   90.00
_cell.angle_gamma   90.00
#
_symmetry.space_group_name_H-M   'P 1'
#
loop_
_entity.id
_entity.type
_entity.pdbx_description
1 polymer ?
#
loop_
_entity_poly.entity_id
_entity_poly.type
_entity_poly.pdbx_seq_one_letter_code
_entity_poly.pdbx_strand_id
1 'polypeptide(L)'
;MLAALFAAVPLKQTLGQSWKNRDGNPGETPPAQSDPLGNYSKATFRSYLNSIFQLHTVAGIIEVTLLQVDDMPAPKGGECFSLLFRGGSRALSQNTYTIVHPSLGTFALLLVPSGSDQNGAQGYLATINRLSPADFANMSAPSRTSRTAPSSAAPTTSSPPSSNPAPIVTPTVTPVTPSVVPVTPAPARKPRKHRRRKPSWKDDDQRITLVQ
;
A
#
# COMPACT_ATOMS: atom_id res chain seq x y z
N MET A 1 30.19 -17.53 -34.58
CA MET A 1 28.99 -16.68 -34.39
C MET A 1 27.77 -17.49 -34.78
N LEU A 2 26.89 -17.81 -33.84
CA LEU A 2 25.60 -18.46 -34.10
C LEU A 2 24.51 -17.54 -33.54
N ALA A 3 23.60 -17.09 -34.41
CA ALA A 3 22.44 -16.28 -34.09
C ALA A 3 21.25 -17.19 -33.76
N ALA A 4 20.54 -16.93 -32.66
CA ALA A 4 19.31 -17.61 -32.29
C ALA A 4 18.10 -16.71 -32.62
N LEU A 5 17.19 -17.25 -33.43
CA LEU A 5 15.91 -16.68 -33.86
C LEU A 5 14.88 -16.69 -32.72
N PHE A 6 14.17 -15.58 -32.53
CA PHE A 6 12.99 -15.49 -31.68
C PHE A 6 11.76 -16.08 -32.39
N ALA A 7 11.10 -17.06 -31.77
CA ALA A 7 9.83 -17.60 -32.24
C ALA A 7 8.66 -16.92 -31.50
N ALA A 8 7.79 -16.26 -32.26
CA ALA A 8 6.56 -15.63 -31.78
C ALA A 8 5.46 -16.68 -31.54
N VAL A 9 4.80 -16.64 -30.38
CA VAL A 9 3.65 -17.50 -30.06
C VAL A 9 2.35 -16.70 -30.24
N PRO A 10 1.38 -17.17 -31.03
CA PRO A 10 0.10 -16.50 -31.21
C PRO A 10 -0.87 -16.77 -30.05
N LEU A 11 -1.41 -15.70 -29.46
CA LEU A 11 -2.60 -15.73 -28.60
C LEU A 11 -3.82 -16.16 -29.43
N LYS A 12 -4.48 -17.25 -29.03
CA LYS A 12 -5.83 -17.60 -29.51
C LYS A 12 -6.83 -17.36 -28.39
N GLN A 13 -7.67 -16.36 -28.59
CA GLN A 13 -8.87 -16.10 -27.81
C GLN A 13 -9.96 -17.11 -28.18
N THR A 14 -10.52 -17.81 -27.19
CA THR A 14 -11.75 -18.60 -27.35
C THR A 14 -12.94 -17.82 -26.83
N LEU A 15 -13.86 -17.52 -27.75
CA LEU A 15 -15.17 -16.95 -27.57
C LEU A 15 -16.18 -18.10 -27.35
N GLY A 16 -17.10 -17.96 -26.38
CA GLY A 16 -18.42 -18.60 -26.45
C GLY A 16 -18.77 -19.67 -25.41
N GLN A 17 -19.34 -19.24 -24.29
CA GLN A 17 -20.47 -19.93 -23.66
C GLN A 17 -21.49 -18.87 -23.24
N SER A 18 -22.66 -18.95 -23.85
CA SER A 18 -23.83 -18.10 -23.68
C SER A 18 -24.95 -18.98 -23.13
N TRP A 19 -25.80 -18.41 -22.26
CA TRP A 19 -27.26 -18.61 -22.15
C TRP A 19 -27.80 -18.75 -20.70
N LYS A 20 -28.85 -17.94 -20.44
CA LYS A 20 -29.91 -18.08 -19.40
C LYS A 20 -29.46 -17.87 -17.94
N ASN A 21 -29.74 -16.75 -17.28
CA ASN A 21 -31.04 -16.08 -17.16
C ASN A 21 -30.93 -14.55 -17.25
N ARG A 22 -31.82 -13.99 -18.07
CA ARG A 22 -32.01 -12.58 -18.41
C ARG A 22 -33.13 -12.05 -17.50
N ASP A 23 -32.77 -11.28 -16.49
CA ASP A 23 -33.67 -10.28 -15.89
C ASP A 23 -33.11 -8.89 -16.24
N GLY A 24 -33.42 -8.45 -17.46
CA GLY A 24 -33.92 -7.11 -17.76
C GLY A 24 -33.17 -5.82 -17.39
N ASN A 25 -31.94 -5.80 -16.86
CA ASN A 25 -31.18 -4.53 -16.72
C ASN A 25 -29.73 -4.63 -17.23
N PRO A 26 -29.48 -4.42 -18.54
CA PRO A 26 -28.16 -4.60 -19.16
C PRO A 26 -27.22 -3.38 -19.01
N GLY A 27 -27.45 -2.48 -18.05
CA GLY A 27 -26.73 -1.21 -17.98
C GLY A 27 -25.43 -1.20 -17.18
N GLU A 28 -25.38 -1.87 -16.03
CA GLU A 28 -24.31 -1.57 -15.04
C GLU A 28 -24.00 -2.79 -14.15
N THR A 29 -23.47 -3.88 -14.72
CA THR A 29 -22.57 -4.71 -13.92
C THR A 29 -21.17 -4.19 -14.18
N PRO A 30 -20.56 -3.41 -13.26
CA PRO A 30 -19.14 -3.11 -13.36
C PRO A 30 -18.42 -4.45 -13.56
N PRO A 31 -17.43 -4.55 -14.47
CA PRO A 31 -16.57 -5.72 -14.46
C PRO A 31 -16.11 -5.91 -13.01
N ALA A 32 -16.34 -7.09 -12.43
CA ALA A 32 -15.87 -7.39 -11.10
C ALA A 32 -14.34 -7.25 -11.16
N GLN A 33 -13.86 -6.05 -10.84
CA GLN A 33 -12.47 -5.68 -10.93
C GLN A 33 -11.83 -6.36 -9.72
N SER A 34 -11.45 -7.62 -9.92
CA SER A 34 -10.77 -8.41 -8.91
C SER A 34 -9.44 -7.71 -8.65
N ASP A 35 -9.37 -6.91 -7.61
CA ASP A 35 -8.12 -6.32 -7.14
C ASP A 35 -7.15 -7.48 -6.85
N PRO A 36 -6.06 -7.62 -7.62
CA PRO A 36 -5.14 -8.74 -7.46
C PRO A 36 -4.52 -8.76 -6.06
N LEU A 37 -4.42 -7.60 -5.39
CA LEU A 37 -3.98 -7.53 -4.00
C LEU A 37 -4.86 -8.36 -3.06
N GLY A 38 -6.15 -8.50 -3.40
CA GLY A 38 -7.10 -9.34 -2.68
C GLY A 38 -6.79 -10.84 -2.74
N ASN A 39 -5.91 -11.29 -3.63
CA ASN A 39 -5.51 -12.70 -3.70
C ASN A 39 -4.18 -12.97 -2.98
N TYR A 40 -3.51 -11.93 -2.47
CA TYR A 40 -2.21 -12.05 -1.83
C TYR A 40 -2.34 -12.07 -0.30
N SER A 41 -1.57 -12.96 0.31
CA SER A 41 -1.46 -13.12 1.77
C SER A 41 -0.06 -12.76 2.25
N LYS A 42 0.13 -12.66 3.57
CA LYS A 42 1.45 -12.53 4.21
C LYS A 42 2.45 -13.57 3.69
N ALA A 43 2.01 -14.82 3.54
CA ALA A 43 2.86 -15.91 3.04
C ALA A 43 3.29 -15.68 1.58
N THR A 44 2.41 -15.07 0.77
CA THR A 44 2.72 -14.68 -0.61
C THR A 44 3.88 -13.68 -0.60
N PHE A 45 3.76 -12.58 0.13
CA PHE A 45 4.82 -11.55 0.18
C PHE A 45 6.11 -12.05 0.82
N ARG A 46 6.06 -12.94 1.82
CA ARG A 46 7.26 -13.55 2.41
C ARG A 46 8.10 -14.32 1.39
N SER A 47 7.48 -14.91 0.39
CA SER A 47 8.18 -15.63 -0.69
C SER A 47 8.95 -14.69 -1.62
N TYR A 48 8.70 -13.38 -1.55
CA TYR A 48 9.33 -12.34 -2.34
C TYR A 48 10.17 -11.37 -1.49
N LEU A 49 10.60 -11.80 -0.30
CA LEU A 49 11.60 -11.05 0.46
C LEU A 49 12.89 -10.89 -0.36
N ASN A 50 13.46 -9.69 -0.30
CA ASN A 50 14.61 -9.22 -1.08
C ASN A 50 14.39 -9.16 -2.60
N SER A 51 13.17 -9.33 -3.11
CA SER A 51 12.86 -9.08 -4.52
C SER A 51 12.63 -7.60 -4.79
N ILE A 52 12.78 -7.21 -6.06
CA ILE A 52 12.62 -5.83 -6.53
C ILE A 52 11.20 -5.62 -7.04
N PHE A 53 10.60 -4.53 -6.59
CA PHE A 53 9.30 -4.01 -7.01
C PHE A 53 9.51 -2.67 -7.71
N GLN A 54 8.72 -2.42 -8.74
CA GLN A 54 8.70 -1.13 -9.43
C GLN A 54 7.56 -0.28 -8.89
N LEU A 55 7.90 0.88 -8.35
CA LEU A 55 6.98 1.84 -7.80
C LEU A 55 6.75 2.97 -8.80
N HIS A 56 5.52 3.12 -9.28
CA HIS A 56 5.16 4.15 -10.25
C HIS A 56 4.73 5.42 -9.51
N THR A 57 5.47 6.51 -9.75
CA THR A 57 5.23 7.82 -9.16
C THR A 57 4.99 8.87 -10.25
N VAL A 58 4.55 10.06 -9.86
CA VAL A 58 4.43 11.21 -10.79
C VAL A 58 5.77 11.63 -11.39
N ALA A 59 6.89 11.34 -10.72
CA ALA A 59 8.23 11.69 -11.17
C ALA A 59 8.89 10.58 -12.03
N GLY A 60 8.24 9.42 -12.17
CA GLY A 60 8.77 8.26 -12.87
C GLY A 60 8.71 6.97 -12.04
N ILE A 61 9.43 5.96 -12.50
CA ILE A 61 9.49 4.64 -11.87
C ILE A 61 10.70 4.57 -10.94
N ILE A 62 10.48 4.08 -9.72
CA ILE A 62 11.52 3.87 -8.71
C ILE A 62 11.54 2.39 -8.35
N GLU A 63 12.73 1.81 -8.31
CA GLU A 63 12.91 0.44 -7.81
C GLU A 63 13.03 0.43 -6.29
N VAL A 64 12.24 -0.42 -5.65
CA VAL A 64 12.25 -0.65 -4.21
C VAL A 64 12.35 -2.14 -3.92
N THR A 65 13.09 -2.52 -2.89
CA THR A 65 13.25 -3.91 -2.45
C THR A 65 12.35 -4.16 -1.25
N LEU A 66 11.60 -5.27 -1.25
CA LEU A 66 10.86 -5.70 -0.07
C LEU A 66 11.84 -6.31 0.96
N LEU A 67 12.03 -5.66 2.10
CA LEU A 67 12.98 -6.11 3.12
C LEU A 67 12.36 -6.95 4.23
N GLN A 68 11.12 -6.64 4.60
CA GLN A 68 10.50 -7.25 5.77
C GLN A 68 9.00 -7.41 5.59
N VAL A 69 8.48 -8.48 6.18
CA VAL A 69 7.04 -8.78 6.27
C VAL A 69 6.72 -9.17 7.70
N ASP A 70 6.12 -8.23 8.45
CA ASP A 70 5.81 -8.43 9.86
C ASP A 70 4.33 -8.69 10.09
N ASP A 71 4.05 -9.62 10.98
CA ASP A 71 2.68 -9.89 11.40
C ASP A 71 2.20 -8.81 12.37
N MET A 72 0.93 -8.45 12.27
CA MET A 72 0.29 -7.49 13.15
C MET A 72 -0.97 -8.08 13.78
N PRO A 73 -1.41 -7.57 14.95
CA PRO A 73 -2.66 -8.00 15.54
C PRO A 73 -3.84 -7.84 14.57
N ALA A 74 -4.57 -8.93 14.32
CA ALA A 74 -5.70 -8.99 13.40
C ALA A 74 -6.99 -9.41 14.14
N PRO A 75 -8.17 -8.98 13.67
CA PRO A 75 -9.45 -9.55 14.10
C PRO A 75 -9.52 -11.06 13.85
N LYS A 76 -10.39 -11.77 14.57
CA LYS A 76 -10.54 -13.23 14.44
C LYS A 76 -10.90 -13.61 13.00
N GLY A 77 -10.08 -14.45 12.38
CA GLY A 77 -10.28 -14.90 11.00
C GLY A 77 -9.93 -13.85 9.93
N GLY A 78 -9.44 -12.67 10.32
CA GLY A 78 -8.87 -11.68 9.41
C GLY A 78 -7.35 -11.85 9.29
N GLU A 79 -6.74 -10.92 8.57
CA GLU A 79 -5.29 -10.86 8.36
C GLU A 79 -4.80 -9.42 8.48
N CYS A 80 -3.71 -9.19 9.22
CA CYS A 80 -3.08 -7.89 9.38
C CYS A 80 -1.57 -8.06 9.37
N PHE A 81 -0.88 -7.41 8.43
CA PHE A 81 0.58 -7.46 8.34
C PHE A 81 1.12 -6.19 7.69
N SER A 82 2.40 -5.91 7.91
CA SER A 82 3.10 -4.80 7.28
C SER A 82 4.17 -5.30 6.32
N LEU A 83 4.48 -4.46 5.35
CA LEU A 83 5.53 -4.64 4.36
C LEU A 83 6.48 -3.46 4.47
N LEU A 84 7.78 -3.73 4.66
CA LEU A 84 8.81 -2.70 4.65
C LEU A 84 9.57 -2.77 3.33
N PHE A 85 9.45 -1.72 2.52
CA PHE A 85 10.22 -1.54 1.30
C PHE A 85 11.38 -0.58 1.54
N ARG A 86 12.48 -0.77 0.80
CA ARG A 86 13.63 0.13 0.79
C ARG A 86 14.06 0.43 -0.63
N GLY A 87 14.24 1.70 -0.96
CA GLY A 87 14.74 2.12 -2.27
C GLY A 87 14.52 3.60 -2.50
N GLY A 88 14.94 4.08 -3.66
CA GLY A 88 14.88 5.50 -3.97
C GLY A 88 15.84 6.38 -3.15
N SER A 89 16.16 7.53 -3.71
CA SER A 89 17.02 8.55 -3.08
C SER A 89 16.24 9.72 -2.47
N ARG A 90 14.95 9.83 -2.79
CA ARG A 90 14.06 10.89 -2.32
C ARG A 90 12.90 10.31 -1.55
N ALA A 91 12.58 10.93 -0.42
CA ALA A 91 11.36 10.61 0.32
C ALA A 91 10.14 10.89 -0.55
N LEU A 92 9.32 9.87 -0.74
CA LEU A 92 7.98 10.03 -1.29
C LEU A 92 7.05 10.51 -0.18
N SER A 93 5.95 11.17 -0.53
CA SER A 93 4.90 11.48 0.44
C SER A 93 4.06 10.23 0.72
N GLN A 94 3.26 10.26 1.79
CA GLN A 94 2.24 9.23 1.99
C GLN A 94 1.22 9.30 0.86
N ASN A 95 1.06 8.23 0.08
CA ASN A 95 0.07 8.14 -0.99
C ASN A 95 -0.16 6.68 -1.41
N THR A 96 -1.21 6.45 -2.19
CA THR A 96 -1.44 5.18 -2.89
C THR A 96 -0.62 5.17 -4.17
N TYR A 97 0.30 4.23 -4.29
CA TYR A 97 1.17 4.07 -5.44
C TYR A 97 0.85 2.78 -6.17
N THR A 98 0.98 2.82 -7.50
CA THR A 98 0.95 1.60 -8.32
C THR A 98 2.28 0.89 -8.20
N ILE A 99 2.23 -0.40 -7.88
CA ILE A 99 3.36 -1.28 -7.68
C ILE A 99 3.28 -2.39 -8.72
N VAL A 100 4.40 -2.66 -9.37
CA VAL A 100 4.55 -3.73 -10.36
C VAL A 100 5.62 -4.71 -9.89
N HIS A 101 5.31 -6.00 -9.96
CA HIS A 101 6.25 -7.08 -9.70
C HIS A 101 6.05 -8.20 -10.72
N PRO A 102 7.12 -8.79 -11.30
CA PRO A 102 7.01 -9.76 -12.40
C PRO A 102 6.07 -10.95 -12.12
N SER A 103 6.05 -11.45 -10.88
CA SER A 103 5.24 -12.62 -10.48
C SER A 103 3.90 -12.26 -9.83
N LEU A 104 3.73 -11.03 -9.34
CA LEU A 104 2.52 -10.58 -8.63
C LEU A 104 1.69 -9.61 -9.48
N GLY A 105 2.13 -9.31 -10.70
CA GLY A 105 1.49 -8.35 -11.57
C GLY A 105 1.50 -6.94 -10.99
N THR A 106 0.39 -6.23 -11.22
CA THR A 106 0.24 -4.82 -10.88
C THR A 106 -0.86 -4.64 -9.85
N PHE A 107 -0.57 -3.93 -8.77
CA PHE A 107 -1.51 -3.64 -7.69
C PHE A 107 -1.19 -2.27 -7.07
N ALA A 108 -2.04 -1.78 -6.17
CA ALA A 108 -1.83 -0.50 -5.51
C ALA A 108 -1.66 -0.67 -4.00
N LEU A 109 -0.70 0.02 -3.40
CA LEU A 109 -0.53 0.08 -1.94
C LEU A 109 -0.46 1.52 -1.45
N LEU A 110 -1.08 1.78 -0.30
CA LEU A 110 -0.81 2.98 0.48
C LEU A 110 0.57 2.84 1.13
N LEU A 111 1.52 3.67 0.70
CA LEU A 111 2.86 3.73 1.28
C LEU A 111 2.98 4.92 2.20
N VAL A 112 3.63 4.71 3.36
CA VAL A 112 3.99 5.73 4.33
C VAL A 112 5.51 5.78 4.46
N PRO A 113 6.16 6.96 4.45
CA PRO A 113 7.61 7.05 4.62
C PRO A 113 8.03 6.61 6.02
N SER A 114 9.05 5.76 6.12
CA SER A 114 9.57 5.24 7.40
C SER A 114 10.98 5.76 7.75
N GLY A 115 11.40 6.86 7.12
CA GLY A 115 12.76 7.41 7.24
C GLY A 115 13.78 6.75 6.32
N SER A 116 15.01 7.27 6.30
CA SER A 116 16.12 6.71 5.55
C SER A 116 17.02 5.86 6.44
N ASP A 117 17.70 4.89 5.85
CA ASP A 117 18.67 4.07 6.56
C ASP A 117 20.07 4.73 6.64
N GLN A 118 21.04 4.03 7.23
CA GLN A 118 22.42 4.51 7.37
C GLN A 118 23.12 4.78 6.03
N ASN A 119 22.63 4.16 4.95
CA ASN A 119 23.17 4.33 3.60
C ASN A 119 22.40 5.40 2.80
N GLY A 120 21.42 6.06 3.41
CA GLY A 120 20.60 7.11 2.79
C GLY A 120 19.48 6.58 1.88
N ALA A 121 19.24 5.27 1.83
CA ALA A 121 18.13 4.71 1.08
C ALA A 121 16.82 4.92 1.86
N GLN A 122 15.76 5.34 1.17
CA GLN A 122 14.48 5.62 1.80
C GLN A 122 13.71 4.32 2.12
N GLY A 123 13.14 4.25 3.32
CA GLY A 123 12.19 3.22 3.72
C GLY A 123 10.73 3.65 3.52
N TYR A 124 9.89 2.68 3.18
CA TYR A 124 8.44 2.85 3.01
C TYR A 124 7.69 1.68 3.63
N LEU A 125 6.66 1.99 4.41
CA LEU A 125 5.81 1.00 5.05
C LEU A 125 4.46 0.92 4.33
N ALA A 126 3.98 -0.30 4.08
CA ALA A 126 2.59 -0.56 3.71
C ALA A 126 1.96 -1.45 4.78
N THR A 127 0.69 -1.22 5.12
CA THR A 127 -0.06 -2.10 6.02
C THR A 127 -1.26 -2.65 5.27
N ILE A 128 -1.39 -3.98 5.29
CA ILE A 128 -2.53 -4.69 4.72
C ILE A 128 -3.36 -5.20 5.88
N ASN A 129 -4.62 -4.75 5.96
CA ASN A 129 -5.59 -5.15 6.97
C ASN A 129 -6.87 -5.64 6.26
N ARG A 130 -7.21 -6.91 6.47
CA ARG A 130 -8.33 -7.59 5.80
C ARG A 130 -9.22 -8.22 6.85
N LEU A 131 -10.51 -7.93 6.74
CA LEU A 131 -11.55 -8.53 7.58
C LEU A 131 -11.73 -10.01 7.21
N SER A 132 -12.22 -10.79 8.16
CA SER A 132 -12.66 -12.15 7.86
C SER A 132 -13.85 -12.12 6.88
N PRO A 133 -14.06 -13.18 6.07
CA PRO A 133 -15.24 -13.27 5.21
C PRO A 133 -16.55 -13.16 5.99
N ALA A 134 -16.60 -13.69 7.23
CA ALA A 134 -17.76 -13.60 8.10
C ALA A 134 -18.03 -12.16 8.57
N ASP A 135 -16.99 -11.43 8.98
CA ASP A 135 -17.11 -10.03 9.37
C ASP A 135 -17.52 -9.16 8.17
N PHE A 136 -16.95 -9.44 7.00
CA PHE A 136 -17.30 -8.75 5.76
C PHE A 136 -18.77 -8.99 5.37
N ALA A 137 -19.27 -10.22 5.50
CA ALA A 137 -20.67 -10.55 5.26
C ALA A 137 -21.61 -9.85 6.26
N ASN A 138 -21.22 -9.76 7.52
CA ASN A 138 -21.99 -9.07 8.56
C ASN A 138 -22.05 -7.56 8.33
N MET A 139 -21.00 -6.94 7.77
CA MET A 139 -21.00 -5.52 7.41
C MET A 139 -21.76 -5.22 6.10
N SER A 140 -21.80 -6.20 5.18
CA SER A 140 -22.42 -6.03 3.85
C SER A 140 -23.92 -6.35 3.84
N ALA A 141 -24.45 -7.01 4.87
CA ALA A 141 -25.88 -7.22 5.00
C ALA A 141 -26.56 -5.87 5.30
N PRO A 142 -27.43 -5.33 4.41
CA PRO A 142 -28.26 -4.20 4.78
C PRO A 142 -29.06 -4.64 6.00
N SER A 143 -29.02 -3.85 7.06
CA SER A 143 -29.88 -3.99 8.22
C SER A 143 -31.34 -3.98 7.74
N ARG A 144 -31.87 -5.16 7.40
CA ARG A 144 -33.29 -5.43 7.25
C ARG A 144 -33.87 -5.41 8.66
N THR A 145 -33.91 -4.24 9.27
CA THR A 145 -34.91 -3.96 10.28
C THR A 145 -36.25 -4.01 9.55
N SER A 146 -36.91 -5.15 9.69
CA SER A 146 -38.34 -5.28 9.51
C SER A 146 -39.02 -4.20 10.35
N ARG A 147 -39.32 -3.07 9.72
CA ARG A 147 -40.22 -2.06 10.27
C ARG A 147 -41.62 -2.69 10.21
N THR A 148 -41.98 -3.40 11.27
CA THR A 148 -43.36 -3.80 11.53
C THR A 148 -44.20 -2.53 11.53
N ALA A 149 -45.02 -2.36 10.51
CA ALA A 149 -45.96 -1.25 10.40
C ALA A 149 -47.13 -1.48 11.37
N PRO A 150 -47.45 -0.54 12.26
CA PRO A 150 -48.82 -0.38 12.72
C PRO A 150 -49.58 0.46 11.68
N SER A 151 -50.74 -0.06 11.28
CA SER A 151 -51.68 0.56 10.35
C SER A 151 -52.31 1.84 10.92
N SER A 152 -52.59 2.77 10.01
CA SER A 152 -53.69 3.74 10.03
C SER A 152 -53.72 4.83 11.11
N ALA A 153 -53.33 6.05 10.71
CA ALA A 153 -54.17 7.24 10.88
C ALA A 153 -53.73 8.33 9.87
N ALA A 154 -54.72 8.95 9.24
CA ALA A 154 -54.61 9.92 8.14
C ALA A 154 -54.24 11.35 8.64
N PRO A 155 -54.05 12.34 7.73
CA PRO A 155 -53.16 13.48 7.90
C PRO A 155 -53.78 14.68 8.63
N THR A 156 -52.97 15.39 9.41
CA THR A 156 -53.23 16.78 9.80
C THR A 156 -52.15 17.69 9.22
N THR A 157 -52.62 18.58 8.36
CA THR A 157 -51.95 19.79 7.88
C THR A 157 -51.50 20.66 9.05
N SER A 158 -50.19 20.94 9.14
CA SER A 158 -49.66 22.09 9.86
C SER A 158 -48.42 22.63 9.17
N SER A 159 -48.60 23.78 8.53
CA SER A 159 -47.72 24.92 8.25
C SER A 159 -46.19 24.76 8.27
N PRO A 160 -45.47 25.35 7.29
CA PRO A 160 -44.01 25.43 7.33
C PRO A 160 -43.54 26.49 8.34
N PRO A 161 -42.57 26.19 9.22
CA PRO A 161 -41.86 27.23 9.95
C PRO A 161 -40.88 27.95 9.02
N SER A 162 -41.04 29.28 9.04
CA SER A 162 -40.24 30.31 8.40
C SER A 162 -38.73 30.10 8.57
N SER A 163 -38.01 30.31 7.47
CA SER A 163 -36.56 30.39 7.40
C SER A 163 -36.02 31.52 8.27
N ASN A 164 -35.17 31.19 9.24
CA ASN A 164 -34.32 32.16 9.92
C ASN A 164 -32.85 31.81 9.65
N PRO A 165 -32.11 32.57 8.83
CA PRO A 165 -30.68 32.34 8.66
C PRO A 165 -29.92 32.85 9.89
N ALA A 166 -29.24 31.94 10.57
CA ALA A 166 -28.29 32.28 11.63
C ALA A 166 -27.10 33.08 11.04
N PRO A 167 -26.54 34.05 11.79
CA PRO A 167 -25.43 34.86 11.32
C PRO A 167 -24.16 34.01 11.12
N ILE A 168 -23.58 34.14 9.94
CA ILE A 168 -22.24 33.67 9.58
C ILE A 168 -21.24 34.40 10.48
N VAL A 169 -20.61 33.67 11.41
CA VAL A 169 -19.44 34.15 12.14
C VAL A 169 -18.22 33.82 11.29
N THR A 170 -17.73 34.83 10.58
CA THR A 170 -16.45 34.80 9.88
C THR A 170 -15.32 34.71 10.91
N PRO A 171 -14.47 33.66 10.92
CA PRO A 171 -13.22 33.75 11.65
C PRO A 171 -12.27 34.66 10.85
N THR A 172 -12.04 35.87 11.36
CA THR A 172 -10.93 36.73 10.96
C THR A 172 -9.63 36.01 11.29
N VAL A 173 -9.04 35.33 10.30
CA VAL A 173 -7.69 34.78 10.39
C VAL A 173 -6.73 35.94 10.16
N THR A 174 -6.18 36.45 11.26
CA THR A 174 -5.06 37.40 11.24
C THR A 174 -3.84 36.71 10.60
N PRO A 175 -3.21 37.29 9.57
CA PRO A 175 -1.97 36.75 9.04
C PRO A 175 -0.86 36.96 10.08
N VAL A 176 -0.40 35.87 10.70
CA VAL A 176 0.83 35.87 11.48
C VAL A 176 2.02 35.89 10.52
N THR A 177 2.68 37.04 10.47
CA THR A 177 3.96 37.26 9.80
C THR A 177 5.00 36.28 10.32
N PRO A 178 5.64 35.46 9.47
CA PRO A 178 6.77 34.64 9.92
C PRO A 178 7.95 35.56 10.25
N SER A 179 8.28 35.63 11.54
CA SER A 179 9.52 36.25 12.00
C SER A 179 10.69 35.37 11.58
N VAL A 180 11.38 35.76 10.52
CA VAL A 180 12.61 35.12 10.04
C VAL A 180 13.70 35.42 11.07
N VAL A 181 13.98 34.45 11.94
CA VAL A 181 15.17 34.49 12.79
C VAL A 181 16.37 34.11 11.92
N PRO A 182 17.39 34.97 11.76
CA PRO A 182 18.61 34.60 11.05
C PRO A 182 19.36 33.54 11.85
N VAL A 183 19.45 32.34 11.30
CA VAL A 183 20.27 31.25 11.85
C VAL A 183 21.74 31.62 11.64
N THR A 184 22.43 31.88 12.75
CA THR A 184 23.88 32.09 12.80
C THR A 184 24.60 30.83 12.27
N PRO A 185 25.51 30.94 11.30
CA PRO A 185 26.26 29.79 10.81
C PRO A 185 27.19 29.25 11.89
N ALA A 186 27.03 27.96 12.21
CA ALA A 186 27.90 27.25 13.14
C ALA A 186 29.34 27.11 12.57
N PRO A 187 30.38 27.17 13.42
CA PRO A 187 31.77 27.13 12.98
C PRO A 187 32.15 25.75 12.40
N ALA A 188 32.87 25.80 11.28
CA ALA A 188 33.37 24.67 10.51
C ALA A 188 34.16 23.66 11.38
N ARG A 189 33.64 22.44 11.49
CA ARG A 189 34.37 21.32 12.10
C ARG A 189 35.46 20.82 11.15
N LYS A 190 36.71 20.87 11.63
CA LYS A 190 37.91 20.37 10.93
C LYS A 190 37.80 18.87 10.63
N PRO A 191 38.33 18.39 9.49
CA PRO A 191 38.29 16.99 9.11
C PRO A 191 39.15 16.11 10.05
N ARG A 192 38.53 15.08 10.63
CA ARG A 192 39.23 14.03 11.39
C ARG A 192 40.02 13.14 10.43
N LYS A 193 41.34 13.06 10.62
CA LYS A 193 42.23 12.16 9.88
C LYS A 193 41.84 10.70 10.12
N HIS A 194 41.50 9.98 9.06
CA HIS A 194 41.26 8.54 9.07
C HIS A 194 42.54 7.77 9.46
N ARG A 195 42.50 7.08 10.61
CA ARG A 195 43.56 6.19 11.06
C ARG A 195 43.37 4.83 10.38
N ARG A 196 44.17 4.57 9.34
CA ARG A 196 44.29 3.25 8.68
C ARG A 196 44.60 2.18 9.72
N ARG A 197 43.68 1.24 9.93
CA ARG A 197 43.95 -0.03 10.63
C ARG A 197 44.34 -1.07 9.58
N LYS A 198 45.50 -1.68 9.77
CA LYS A 198 46.01 -2.80 8.96
C LYS A 198 45.16 -4.05 9.22
N PRO A 199 44.82 -4.86 8.21
CA PRO A 199 44.23 -6.17 8.43
C PRO A 199 45.31 -7.15 8.92
N SER A 200 45.05 -7.78 10.07
CA SER A 200 45.84 -8.89 10.62
C SER A 200 45.25 -10.18 10.07
N TRP A 201 45.84 -10.73 9.02
CA TRP A 201 45.60 -12.12 8.64
C TRP A 201 46.45 -12.96 9.57
N LYS A 202 45.80 -13.79 10.38
CA LYS A 202 46.45 -14.75 11.26
C LYS A 202 45.92 -16.11 10.83
N ASP A 203 46.87 -16.95 10.44
CA ASP A 203 46.75 -18.34 10.07
C ASP A 203 45.84 -19.12 11.02
N ASP A 204 44.84 -19.79 10.46
CA ASP A 204 44.18 -20.95 11.06
C ASP A 204 44.29 -22.11 10.08
N ASP A 205 45.51 -22.63 10.02
CA ASP A 205 45.83 -23.95 9.54
C ASP A 205 45.79 -24.85 10.77
N GLN A 206 44.71 -25.63 11.01
CA GLN A 206 44.77 -26.89 11.78
C GLN A 206 43.53 -27.80 11.58
N ARG A 207 43.86 -29.03 11.14
CA ARG A 207 43.30 -30.34 11.53
C ARG A 207 41.99 -30.81 10.89
N ILE A 208 42.17 -31.41 9.72
CA ILE A 208 41.38 -32.56 9.28
C ILE A 208 41.83 -33.78 10.11
N THR A 209 40.92 -34.37 10.89
CA THR A 209 41.14 -35.69 11.51
C THR A 209 40.25 -36.68 10.79
N LEU A 210 40.88 -37.61 10.08
CA LEU A 210 40.28 -38.76 9.41
C LEU A 210 39.98 -39.82 10.48
N VAL A 211 38.74 -40.34 10.53
CA VAL A 211 38.41 -41.54 11.31
C VAL A 211 37.78 -42.54 10.33
N GLN A 212 38.38 -43.72 10.28
CA GLN A 212 37.90 -44.92 9.57
C GLN A 212 36.79 -45.61 10.36
#